data_AF-A0AAN2C9R0-F1
#
_entry.id   AF-A0AAN2C9R0-F1
#
_cell.length_a   1.000
_cell.length_b   1.000
_cell.length_c   1.000
_cell.angle_alpha   90.00
_cell.angle_beta   90.00
_cell.angle_gamma   90.00
#
_symmetry.space_group_name_H-M   'P 1'
#
loop_
_entity.id
_entity.type
_entity.pdbx_description
1 polymer ?
#
loop_
_entity_poly.entity_id
_entity_poly.type
_entity_poly.pdbx_seq_one_letter_code
_entity_poly.pdbx_strand_id
1 'polypeptide(L)'
;MTTIARLAGSVVAGLGATWMMDRADKLVYNAQSEAVHRPESELEDLTGPGQFARAVMRAAGHEPSHDEAVRWGRVAHVSFGVLLALAYVPLSRRARWLRGGGGALYGALAFPANAVVVPALGLTPPTTAFPPQTALRGLLYHLVYGIALETQVRALRLRADDA
;
A
#
# COMPACT_ATOMS: atom_id res chain seq x y z
N MET A 1 -16.44 16.56 -15.39
CA MET A 1 -15.35 15.64 -15.82
C MET A 1 -15.94 14.35 -16.37
N THR A 2 -15.44 13.87 -17.51
CA THR A 2 -15.87 12.60 -18.13
C THR A 2 -15.45 11.39 -17.29
N THR A 3 -16.08 10.23 -17.52
CA THR A 3 -15.71 8.98 -16.83
C THR A 3 -14.26 8.59 -17.09
N ILE A 4 -13.79 8.72 -18.33
CA ILE A 4 -12.41 8.42 -18.72
C ILE A 4 -11.42 9.33 -17.96
N ALA A 5 -11.66 10.64 -17.95
CA ALA A 5 -10.80 11.58 -17.23
C ALA A 5 -10.79 11.31 -15.72
N ARG A 6 -11.92 10.87 -15.15
CA ARG A 6 -11.98 10.45 -13.74
C ARG A 6 -11.13 9.22 -13.47
N LEU A 7 -11.24 8.19 -14.31
CA LEU A 7 -10.45 6.96 -14.17
C LEU A 7 -8.95 7.26 -14.31
N ALA A 8 -8.56 8.02 -15.33
CA ALA A 8 -7.18 8.45 -15.51
C ALA A 8 -6.67 9.24 -14.29
N GLY A 9 -7.47 10.19 -13.78
CA GLY A 9 -7.16 10.94 -12.58
C GLY A 9 -7.02 10.07 -11.33
N SER A 10 -7.89 9.07 -11.14
CA SER A 10 -7.78 8.08 -10.06
C SER A 10 -6.49 7.26 -10.16
N VAL A 11 -6.08 6.87 -11.36
CA VAL A 11 -4.81 6.16 -11.58
C VAL A 11 -3.64 7.06 -11.19
N VAL A 12 -3.61 8.31 -11.65
CA VAL A 12 -2.55 9.28 -11.29
C VAL A 12 -2.51 9.52 -9.77
N ALA A 13 -3.68 9.65 -9.13
CA ALA A 13 -3.78 9.81 -7.68
C ALA A 13 -3.26 8.57 -6.94
N GLY A 14 -3.61 7.36 -7.38
CA GLY A 14 -3.10 6.12 -6.79
C GLY A 14 -1.59 5.97 -6.93
N LEU A 15 -1.03 6.23 -8.10
CA LEU A 15 0.41 6.22 -8.33
C LEU A 15 1.15 7.22 -7.42
N GLY A 16 0.62 8.44 -7.30
CA GLY A 16 1.18 9.47 -6.43
C GLY A 16 1.11 9.10 -4.95
N ALA A 17 -0.04 8.58 -4.50
CA ALA A 17 -0.24 8.16 -3.12
C ALA A 17 0.68 6.99 -2.74
N THR A 18 0.82 5.99 -3.60
CA THR A 18 1.78 4.89 -3.40
C THR A 18 3.21 5.40 -3.35
N TRP A 19 3.59 6.31 -4.24
CA TRP A 19 4.92 6.91 -4.21
C TRP A 19 5.17 7.68 -2.91
N MET A 20 4.21 8.47 -2.42
CA MET A 20 4.34 9.21 -1.15
C MET A 20 4.44 8.26 0.05
N MET A 21 3.65 7.19 0.04
CA MET A 21 3.72 6.11 1.03
C MET A 21 5.10 5.46 1.05
N ASP A 22 5.66 5.08 -0.11
CA ASP A 22 7.00 4.48 -0.19
C ASP A 22 8.10 5.44 0.30
N ARG A 23 7.91 6.75 0.12
CA ARG A 23 8.85 7.77 0.64
C ARG A 23 8.76 7.92 2.15
N ALA A 24 7.53 7.95 2.68
CA ALA A 24 7.33 7.93 4.12
C ALA A 24 7.92 6.65 4.72
N ASP A 25 7.78 5.52 4.00
CA ASP A 25 8.36 4.25 4.41
C ASP A 25 9.86 4.32 4.62
N LYS A 26 10.56 4.73 3.56
CA LYS A 26 12.00 4.88 3.61
C LYS A 26 12.45 5.86 4.70
N LEU A 27 11.73 6.96 4.89
CA LEU A 27 12.10 7.97 5.86
C LEU A 27 12.02 7.45 7.30
N VAL A 28 10.92 6.80 7.67
CA VAL A 28 10.76 6.27 9.02
C VAL A 28 11.59 5.00 9.21
N TYR A 29 11.73 4.14 8.19
CA TYR A 29 12.66 3.01 8.24
C TYR A 29 14.08 3.48 8.55
N ASN A 30 14.60 4.47 7.82
CA ASN A 30 15.96 4.98 8.04
C ASN A 30 16.15 5.68 9.39
N ALA A 31 15.06 6.07 10.06
CA ALA A 31 15.09 6.68 11.38
C ALA A 31 14.97 5.65 12.53
N GLN A 32 14.69 4.37 12.22
CA GLN A 32 14.62 3.32 13.23
C GLN A 32 16.02 2.90 13.71
N SER A 33 16.07 2.34 14.92
CA SER A 33 17.31 1.84 15.49
C SER A 33 17.65 0.44 14.97
N GLU A 34 18.93 0.07 15.06
CA GLU A 34 19.45 -1.28 14.74
C GLU A 34 18.69 -2.41 15.47
N ALA A 35 18.15 -2.13 16.66
CA ALA A 35 17.36 -3.10 17.42
C ALA A 35 16.06 -3.51 16.70
N VAL A 36 15.54 -2.66 15.81
CA VAL A 36 14.37 -2.95 14.95
C VAL A 36 14.83 -3.48 13.59
N HIS A 37 15.92 -2.92 13.02
CA HIS A 37 16.42 -3.34 11.70
C HIS A 37 16.91 -4.78 11.67
N ARG A 38 17.73 -5.22 12.64
CA ARG A 38 18.36 -6.55 12.59
C ARG A 38 17.35 -7.71 12.55
N PRO A 39 16.32 -7.77 13.43
CA PRO A 39 15.29 -8.81 13.32
C PRO A 39 14.49 -8.75 12.02
N GLU A 40 14.33 -7.56 11.44
CA GLU A 40 13.60 -7.38 10.19
C GLU A 40 14.45 -7.78 8.97
N SER A 41 15.74 -7.47 8.96
CA SER A 41 16.66 -7.83 7.87
C SER A 41 16.92 -9.34 7.81
N GLU A 42 16.96 -10.02 8.96
CA GLU A 42 16.96 -11.50 9.04
C GLU A 42 15.70 -12.12 8.40
N LEU A 43 14.62 -11.35 8.30
CA LEU A 43 13.37 -11.73 7.66
C LEU A 43 13.17 -11.05 6.30
N GLU A 44 14.07 -10.20 5.81
CA GLU A 44 13.84 -9.37 4.61
C GLU A 44 13.72 -10.21 3.34
N ASP A 45 14.53 -11.27 3.24
CA ASP A 45 14.41 -12.32 2.23
C ASP A 45 13.05 -13.02 2.27
N LEU A 46 12.40 -13.00 3.43
CA LEU A 46 11.10 -13.61 3.69
C LEU A 46 9.92 -12.64 3.56
N THR A 47 10.16 -11.32 3.47
CA THR A 47 9.11 -10.32 3.76
C THR A 47 9.00 -9.11 2.80
N GLY A 48 9.95 -8.91 1.87
CA GLY A 48 9.84 -7.84 0.88
C GLY A 48 8.66 -8.00 -0.10
N PRO A 49 8.30 -6.95 -0.89
CA PRO A 49 7.22 -7.00 -1.89
C PRO A 49 7.36 -8.18 -2.85
N GLY A 50 8.60 -8.64 -3.07
CA GLY A 50 8.88 -9.78 -3.91
C GLY A 50 8.31 -11.09 -3.40
N GLN A 51 7.98 -11.23 -2.10
CA GLN A 51 7.53 -12.49 -1.52
C GLN A 51 6.12 -12.86 -1.90
N PHE A 52 5.22 -11.88 -1.93
CA PHE A 52 3.92 -12.05 -2.55
C PHE A 52 4.08 -12.55 -3.99
N ALA A 53 4.96 -11.91 -4.76
CA ALA A 53 5.23 -12.32 -6.14
C ALA A 53 5.88 -13.71 -6.24
N ARG A 54 6.80 -14.08 -5.33
CA ARG A 54 7.40 -15.42 -5.26
C ARG A 54 6.34 -16.47 -4.99
N ALA A 55 5.50 -16.25 -3.99
CA ALA A 55 4.47 -17.18 -3.61
C ALA A 55 3.46 -17.40 -4.76
N VAL A 56 3.06 -16.34 -5.44
CA VAL A 56 2.20 -16.44 -6.64
C VAL A 56 2.89 -17.17 -7.79
N MET A 57 4.15 -16.86 -8.09
CA MET A 57 4.90 -17.53 -9.17
C MET A 57 5.14 -19.01 -8.87
N ARG A 58 5.51 -19.35 -7.63
CA ARG A 58 5.67 -20.74 -7.18
C ARG A 58 4.36 -21.51 -7.24
N ALA A 59 3.25 -20.90 -6.84
CA ALA A 59 1.92 -21.50 -6.99
C ALA A 59 1.56 -21.76 -8.46
N ALA A 60 2.11 -20.96 -9.39
CA ALA A 60 1.99 -21.17 -10.83
C ALA A 60 3.05 -22.13 -11.42
N GLY A 61 3.88 -22.77 -10.59
CA GLY A 61 4.91 -23.72 -11.02
C GLY A 61 6.21 -23.07 -11.54
N HIS A 62 6.40 -21.78 -11.34
CA HIS A 62 7.62 -21.04 -11.71
C HIS A 62 8.43 -20.71 -10.47
N GLU A 63 9.71 -21.07 -10.45
CA GLU A 63 10.63 -20.65 -9.39
C GLU A 63 11.31 -19.33 -9.81
N PRO A 64 10.91 -18.18 -9.25
CA PRO A 64 11.43 -16.90 -9.72
C PRO A 64 12.82 -16.62 -9.16
N SER A 65 13.66 -16.02 -10.00
CA SER A 65 14.90 -15.39 -9.55
C SER A 65 14.64 -14.26 -8.53
N HIS A 66 15.70 -13.83 -7.83
CA HIS A 66 15.61 -12.68 -6.91
C HIS A 66 15.05 -11.43 -7.60
N ASP A 67 15.60 -11.09 -8.75
CA ASP A 67 15.23 -9.89 -9.52
C ASP A 67 13.80 -9.95 -10.05
N GLU A 68 13.35 -11.11 -10.54
CA GLU A 68 11.96 -11.31 -10.98
C GLU A 68 10.98 -11.06 -9.84
N ALA A 69 11.25 -11.63 -8.67
CA ALA A 69 10.41 -11.43 -7.51
C ALA A 69 10.35 -9.96 -7.10
N VAL A 70 11.49 -9.28 -6.97
CA VAL A 70 11.54 -7.85 -6.60
C VAL A 70 10.77 -7.01 -7.62
N ARG A 71 10.97 -7.26 -8.92
CA ARG A 71 10.28 -6.55 -10.01
C ARG A 71 8.76 -6.75 -9.92
N TRP A 72 8.32 -8.00 -9.87
CA TRP A 72 6.89 -8.33 -9.87
C TRP A 72 6.19 -7.95 -8.57
N GLY A 73 6.91 -8.02 -7.44
CA GLY A 73 6.44 -7.53 -6.15
C GLY A 73 6.16 -6.04 -6.18
N ARG A 74 7.06 -5.26 -6.79
CA ARG A 74 6.85 -3.81 -6.98
C ARG A 74 5.67 -3.52 -7.91
N VAL A 75 5.51 -4.29 -8.98
CA VAL A 75 4.35 -4.16 -9.89
C VAL A 75 3.06 -4.45 -9.14
N ALA A 76 3.01 -5.53 -8.36
CA ALA A 76 1.84 -5.90 -7.56
C ALA A 76 1.48 -4.80 -6.53
N HIS A 77 2.48 -4.29 -5.81
CA HIS A 77 2.32 -3.21 -4.84
C HIS A 77 1.71 -1.94 -5.45
N VAL A 78 2.28 -1.47 -6.56
CA VAL A 78 1.78 -0.28 -7.27
C VAL A 78 0.39 -0.54 -7.84
N SER A 79 0.16 -1.71 -8.43
CA SER A 79 -1.15 -2.07 -8.99
C SER A 79 -2.23 -2.10 -7.91
N PHE A 80 -1.91 -2.64 -6.73
CA PHE A 80 -2.81 -2.66 -5.59
C PHE A 80 -3.16 -1.25 -5.11
N GLY A 81 -2.17 -0.36 -5.00
CA GLY A 81 -2.41 1.06 -4.72
C GLY A 81 -3.34 1.73 -5.74
N VAL A 82 -3.11 1.51 -7.04
CA VAL A 82 -4.00 2.03 -8.09
C VAL A 82 -5.43 1.47 -7.96
N LEU A 83 -5.57 0.17 -7.68
CA LEU A 83 -6.88 -0.46 -7.48
C LEU A 83 -7.63 0.16 -6.29
N LEU A 84 -6.94 0.41 -5.17
CA LEU A 84 -7.52 1.11 -4.02
C LEU A 84 -7.95 2.53 -4.41
N ALA A 85 -7.13 3.28 -5.15
CA ALA A 85 -7.50 4.63 -5.61
C ALA A 85 -8.73 4.64 -6.54
N LEU A 86 -8.82 3.67 -7.45
CA LEU A 86 -9.98 3.48 -8.33
C LEU A 86 -11.25 3.18 -7.53
N ALA A 87 -11.16 2.39 -6.45
CA ALA A 87 -12.27 2.11 -5.56
C ALA A 87 -12.63 3.33 -4.68
N TYR A 88 -11.63 4.10 -4.23
CA TYR A 88 -11.82 5.19 -3.28
C TYR A 88 -12.74 6.30 -3.79
N VAL A 89 -12.57 6.74 -5.04
CA VAL A 89 -13.34 7.87 -5.60
C VAL A 89 -14.86 7.59 -5.60
N PRO A 90 -15.38 6.48 -6.14
CA PRO A 90 -16.81 6.18 -6.08
C PRO A 90 -17.29 5.80 -4.68
N LEU A 91 -16.48 5.12 -3.85
CA LEU A 91 -16.87 4.73 -2.49
C LEU A 91 -17.00 5.95 -1.58
N SER A 92 -16.02 6.87 -1.59
CA SER A 92 -16.02 8.07 -0.76
C SER A 92 -17.14 9.07 -1.09
N ARG A 93 -17.78 8.94 -2.26
CA ARG A 93 -19.02 9.68 -2.59
C ARG A 93 -20.24 9.15 -1.85
N ARG A 94 -20.33 7.83 -1.66
CA ARG A 94 -21.45 7.19 -0.96
C ARG A 94 -21.22 7.12 0.56
N ALA A 95 -19.98 6.88 0.95
CA ALA A 95 -19.55 6.75 2.34
C ALA A 95 -18.58 7.89 2.68
N ARG A 96 -19.11 9.07 2.98
CA ARG A 96 -18.30 10.28 3.27
C ARG A 96 -17.35 10.10 4.45
N TRP A 97 -17.67 9.19 5.38
CA TRP A 97 -16.81 8.85 6.50
C TRP A 97 -15.44 8.30 6.06
N LEU A 98 -15.32 7.69 4.87
CA LEU A 98 -14.03 7.28 4.29
C LEU A 98 -13.06 8.44 4.04
N ARG A 99 -13.56 9.69 4.04
CA ARG A 99 -12.76 10.91 3.93
C ARG A 99 -12.27 11.41 5.29
N GLY A 100 -12.65 10.74 6.38
CA GLY A 100 -12.29 11.09 7.75
C GLY A 100 -10.77 11.19 7.94
N GLY A 101 -10.34 12.18 8.72
CA GLY A 101 -8.92 12.50 8.90
C GLY A 101 -8.23 12.91 7.60
N GLY A 102 -8.97 13.47 6.63
CA GLY A 102 -8.43 13.82 5.32
C GLY A 102 -8.02 12.59 4.50
N GLY A 103 -8.72 11.46 4.65
CA GLY A 103 -8.42 10.20 3.96
C GLY A 103 -7.61 9.19 4.79
N ALA A 104 -7.09 9.61 5.95
CA ALA A 104 -6.36 8.73 6.87
C ALA A 104 -7.15 7.47 7.25
N LEU A 105 -8.48 7.59 7.45
CA LEU A 105 -9.31 6.43 7.80
C LEU A 105 -9.36 5.39 6.67
N TYR A 106 -9.45 5.83 5.40
CA TYR A 106 -9.39 4.90 4.27
C TYR A 106 -8.03 4.20 4.18
N GLY A 107 -6.96 4.95 4.42
CA GLY A 107 -5.61 4.40 4.57
C GLY A 107 -5.54 3.31 5.64
N ALA A 108 -5.99 3.62 6.85
CA ALA A 108 -6.04 2.67 7.96
C ALA A 108 -6.81 1.39 7.62
N LEU A 109 -7.90 1.49 6.86
CA LEU A 109 -8.69 0.33 6.42
C LEU A 109 -8.00 -0.52 5.35
N ALA A 110 -7.00 0.01 4.65
CA ALA A 110 -6.19 -0.75 3.70
C ALA A 110 -5.08 -1.57 4.40
N PHE A 111 -4.63 -1.14 5.58
CA PHE A 111 -3.56 -1.81 6.33
C PHE A 111 -3.81 -3.32 6.61
N PRO A 112 -5.03 -3.77 6.98
CA PRO A 112 -5.31 -5.19 7.20
C PRO A 112 -5.03 -6.09 5.99
N ALA A 113 -5.03 -5.57 4.75
CA ALA A 113 -4.65 -6.35 3.59
C ALA A 113 -3.22 -6.91 3.74
N ASN A 114 -2.28 -6.07 4.16
CA ASN A 114 -0.90 -6.47 4.40
C ASN A 114 -0.71 -7.19 5.74
N ALA A 115 -1.42 -6.75 6.79
CA ALA A 115 -1.19 -7.26 8.13
C ALA A 115 -1.90 -8.58 8.46
N VAL A 116 -2.97 -8.91 7.72
CA VAL A 116 -3.84 -10.06 7.98
C VAL A 116 -4.04 -10.91 6.74
N VAL A 117 -4.49 -10.31 5.63
CA VAL A 117 -4.91 -11.09 4.45
C VAL A 117 -3.72 -11.79 3.79
N VAL A 118 -2.64 -11.07 3.50
CA VAL A 118 -1.45 -11.64 2.85
C VAL A 118 -0.80 -12.74 3.72
N PRO A 119 -0.61 -12.56 5.05
CA PRO A 119 -0.16 -13.64 5.93
C PRO A 119 -1.13 -14.82 6.04
N ALA A 120 -2.45 -14.58 6.11
CA ALA A 120 -3.44 -15.64 6.20
C ALA A 120 -3.49 -16.54 4.95
N LEU A 121 -3.05 -16.00 3.81
CA LEU A 121 -2.86 -16.75 2.57
C LEU A 121 -1.51 -17.49 2.51
N GLY A 122 -0.68 -17.40 3.56
CA GLY A 122 0.64 -18.04 3.63
C GLY A 122 1.69 -17.41 2.71
N LEU A 123 1.43 -16.20 2.20
CA LEU A 123 2.31 -15.54 1.21
C LEU A 123 3.45 -14.75 1.88
N THR A 124 3.29 -14.40 3.15
CA THR A 124 4.31 -13.75 3.99
C THR A 124 4.22 -14.29 5.42
N PRO A 125 5.29 -14.16 6.23
CA PRO A 125 5.22 -14.40 7.68
C PRO A 125 4.12 -13.57 8.38
N PRO A 126 3.60 -14.05 9.51
CA PRO A 126 2.62 -13.29 10.30
C PRO A 126 3.26 -12.02 10.88
N THR A 127 2.44 -10.98 11.10
CA THR A 127 2.90 -9.70 11.67
C THR A 127 3.52 -9.84 13.07
N THR A 128 3.18 -10.90 13.81
CA THR A 128 3.78 -11.24 15.10
C THR A 128 5.22 -11.77 15.02
N ALA A 129 5.71 -12.12 13.82
CA ALA A 129 7.11 -12.49 13.61
C ALA A 129 8.06 -11.28 13.63
N PHE A 130 7.51 -10.06 13.57
CA PHE A 130 8.28 -8.82 13.50
C PHE A 130 8.19 -8.02 14.80
N PRO A 131 9.14 -7.10 15.04
CA PRO A 131 8.97 -6.09 16.07
C PRO A 131 7.64 -5.33 15.91
N PRO A 132 6.91 -5.02 17.00
CA PRO A 132 5.66 -4.25 16.93
C PRO A 132 5.81 -2.90 16.21
N GLN A 133 7.02 -2.34 16.22
CA GLN A 133 7.40 -1.14 15.49
C GLN A 133 7.20 -1.29 13.98
N THR A 134 7.41 -2.48 13.40
CA THR A 134 7.19 -2.75 11.97
C THR A 134 5.71 -2.69 11.63
N ALA A 135 4.83 -3.21 12.49
CA ALA A 135 3.38 -3.10 12.28
C ALA A 135 2.89 -1.65 12.42
N LEU A 136 3.36 -0.91 13.44
CA LEU A 136 3.05 0.50 13.62
C LEU A 136 3.53 1.33 12.42
N ARG A 137 4.75 1.06 11.99
CA ARG A 137 5.37 1.67 10.82
C ARG A 137 4.53 1.40 9.56
N GLY A 138 4.13 0.16 9.33
CA GLY A 138 3.22 -0.21 8.23
C GLY A 138 1.88 0.53 8.29
N LEU A 139 1.27 0.67 9.46
CA LEU A 139 0.04 1.47 9.63
C LEU A 139 0.27 2.93 9.27
N LEU A 140 1.36 3.54 9.74
CA LEU A 140 1.68 4.96 9.49
C LEU A 140 1.71 5.29 7.99
N TYR A 141 2.33 4.45 7.16
CA TYR A 141 2.39 4.76 5.73
C TYR A 141 1.08 4.51 5.02
N HIS A 142 0.27 3.57 5.50
CA HIS A 142 -1.10 3.44 5.00
C HIS A 142 -1.93 4.70 5.33
N LEU A 143 -1.72 5.33 6.49
CA LEU A 143 -2.32 6.65 6.76
C LEU A 143 -1.83 7.70 5.76
N VAL A 144 -0.51 7.75 5.49
CA VAL A 144 0.08 8.66 4.49
C VAL A 144 -0.52 8.42 3.10
N TYR A 145 -0.67 7.16 2.68
CA TYR A 145 -1.33 6.80 1.43
C TYR A 145 -2.75 7.36 1.36
N GLY A 146 -3.56 7.15 2.40
CA GLY A 146 -4.94 7.63 2.45
C GLY A 146 -5.02 9.16 2.39
N ILE A 147 -4.15 9.86 3.12
CA ILE A 147 -4.08 11.32 3.13
C ILE A 147 -3.66 11.85 1.76
N ALA A 148 -2.57 11.33 1.20
CA ALA A 148 -2.07 11.71 -0.11
C ALA A 148 -3.13 11.51 -1.19
N LEU A 149 -3.79 10.36 -1.18
CA LEU A 149 -4.85 10.04 -2.12
C LEU A 149 -6.02 11.03 -2.05
N GLU A 150 -6.54 11.32 -0.85
CA GLU A 150 -7.63 12.29 -0.68
C GLU A 150 -7.22 13.70 -1.10
N THR A 151 -6.00 14.12 -0.77
CA THR A 151 -5.46 15.42 -1.22
C THR A 151 -5.42 15.50 -2.74
N GLN A 152 -4.91 14.47 -3.41
CA GLN A 152 -4.84 14.43 -4.87
C GLN A 152 -6.22 14.36 -5.52
N VAL A 153 -7.16 13.60 -4.93
CA VAL A 153 -8.56 13.52 -5.37
C VAL A 153 -9.22 14.89 -5.36
N ARG A 154 -9.03 15.67 -4.28
CA ARG A 154 -9.53 17.05 -4.17
C ARG A 154 -8.85 17.98 -5.19
N ALA A 155 -7.52 17.92 -5.28
CA ALA A 155 -6.75 18.79 -6.17
C ALA A 155 -7.12 18.56 -7.65
N LEU A 156 -7.34 17.31 -8.05
CA LEU A 156 -7.75 16.92 -9.39
C LEU A 156 -9.27 17.01 -9.61
N ARG A 157 -10.04 17.41 -8.59
CA ARG A 157 -11.51 17.51 -8.61
C ARG A 157 -12.19 16.25 -9.12
N LEU A 158 -11.75 15.10 -8.59
CA LEU A 158 -12.21 13.80 -9.10
C LEU A 158 -13.65 13.48 -8.69
N ARG A 159 -14.17 14.13 -7.66
CA ARG A 159 -15.58 14.02 -7.22
C ARG A 159 -16.36 15.28 -7.56
N ALA A 160 -17.68 15.12 -7.67
CA ALA A 160 -18.59 16.18 -8.07
C ALA A 160 -18.70 17.31 -7.03
N ASP A 161 -18.38 16.99 -5.77
CA ASP A 161 -18.42 17.88 -4.62
C ASP A 161 -17.04 18.47 -4.25
N ASP A 162 -16.01 18.27 -5.07
CA ASP A 162 -14.69 18.89 -4.92
C ASP A 162 -14.60 20.27 -5.62
N ALA A 163 -15.75 20.93 -5.86
CA ALA A 163 -15.87 22.24 -6.52
C ALA A 163 -15.98 23.39 -5.52
#